data_AF-A0A1A2Z9S3-F1
#
_entry.id   AF-A0A1A2Z9S3-F1
#
_cell.length_a   1.000
_cell.length_b   1.000
_cell.length_c   1.000
_cell.angle_alpha   90.00
_cell.angle_beta   90.00
_cell.angle_gamma   90.00
#
_symmetry.space_group_name_H-M   'P 1'
#
loop_
_entity.id
_entity.type
_entity.pdbx_description
1 polymer ?
#
loop_
_entity_poly.entity_id
_entity_poly.type
_entity_poly.pdbx_seq_one_letter_code
_entity_poly.pdbx_strand_id
1 'polypeptide(L)'
;MIIKTAMTAVLATAIACTPLAQADPNQADLTKPFSVAGAPFVGQWGAHGESVTVNPDGSGVETARRGTMNFKLGFVQTSTSPWDTAYGNVTSGFLEPGAFVTLQLVDGGQGMTFSAGGGDNGFPFCKIVNGDKVNSFDCGA
;
A
#
# COMPACT_ATOMS: atom_id res chain seq x y z
N MET A 1 53.40 3.49 59.84
CA MET A 1 53.18 2.53 58.73
C MET A 1 51.77 2.78 58.22
N ILE A 2 51.64 3.34 57.01
CA ILE A 2 50.39 3.92 56.49
C ILE A 2 49.61 2.85 55.73
N ILE A 3 48.37 2.59 56.16
CA ILE A 3 47.40 1.73 55.47
C ILE A 3 46.80 2.54 54.30
N LYS A 4 46.95 2.05 53.07
CA LYS A 4 46.24 2.56 51.89
C LYS A 4 45.31 1.47 51.36
N THR A 5 44.04 1.58 51.72
CA THR A 5 42.95 0.78 51.16
C THR A 5 42.49 1.46 49.88
N ALA A 6 42.72 0.83 48.73
CA ALA A 6 42.20 1.31 47.45
C ALA A 6 40.73 0.88 47.30
N MET A 7 39.83 1.86 47.28
CA MET A 7 38.43 1.67 46.88
C MET A 7 38.38 1.65 45.35
N THR A 8 38.01 0.52 44.76
CA THR A 8 37.69 0.43 43.33
C THR A 8 36.18 0.55 43.18
N ALA A 9 35.74 1.65 42.56
CA ALA A 9 34.34 1.98 42.32
C ALA A 9 33.72 1.03 41.28
N VAL A 10 32.58 0.44 41.62
CA VAL A 10 31.73 -0.33 40.70
C VAL A 10 30.93 0.66 39.87
N LEU A 11 31.20 0.76 38.55
CA LEU A 11 30.30 1.45 37.63
C LEU A 11 29.08 0.57 37.37
N ALA A 12 27.95 0.92 37.96
CA ALA A 12 26.64 0.43 37.53
C ALA A 12 26.21 1.23 36.29
N THR A 13 26.31 0.62 35.10
CA THR A 13 25.66 1.16 33.90
C THR A 13 24.16 0.97 34.05
N ALA A 14 23.46 2.03 34.47
CA ALA A 14 22.02 2.12 34.38
C ALA A 14 21.62 2.02 32.91
N ILE A 15 21.01 0.89 32.54
CA ILE A 15 20.31 0.74 31.27
C ILE A 15 19.05 1.59 31.41
N ALA A 16 19.14 2.86 31.03
CA ALA A 16 17.97 3.69 30.87
C ALA A 16 17.13 3.08 29.74
N CYS A 17 16.03 2.41 30.10
CA CYS A 17 14.98 2.11 29.14
C CYS A 17 14.58 3.43 28.49
N THR A 18 14.99 3.64 27.24
CA THR A 18 14.48 4.75 26.43
C THR A 18 12.96 4.63 26.39
N PRO A 19 12.20 5.72 26.63
CA PRO A 19 10.77 5.66 26.50
C PRO A 19 10.43 5.24 25.07
N LEU A 20 9.64 4.18 24.93
CA LEU A 20 9.00 3.83 23.67
C LEU A 20 8.25 5.08 23.21
N ALA A 21 8.66 5.66 22.10
CA ALA A 21 7.96 6.80 21.52
C ALA A 21 6.49 6.40 21.35
N GLN A 22 5.60 7.10 22.06
CA GLN A 22 4.17 6.90 21.95
C GLN A 22 3.76 7.37 20.55
N ALA A 23 3.23 6.47 19.72
CA ALA A 23 2.70 6.83 18.40
C ALA A 23 1.69 7.97 18.57
N ASP A 24 1.72 8.95 17.66
CA ASP A 24 0.83 10.11 17.67
C ASP A 24 -0.62 9.59 17.72
N PRO A 25 -1.51 10.10 18.60
CA PRO A 25 -2.87 9.59 18.82
C PRO A 25 -3.78 9.41 17.59
N ASN A 26 -3.37 9.81 16.38
CA ASN A 26 -4.10 9.61 15.13
C ASN A 26 -3.42 8.66 14.13
N GLN A 27 -2.20 8.18 14.44
CA GLN A 27 -1.41 7.36 13.51
C GLN A 27 -1.98 5.94 13.32
N ALA A 28 -2.61 5.40 14.37
CA ALA A 28 -3.32 4.12 14.33
C ALA A 28 -4.63 4.19 13.50
N ASP A 29 -5.14 5.40 13.25
CA ASP A 29 -6.40 5.62 12.54
C ASP A 29 -6.21 5.79 11.02
N LEU A 30 -4.96 5.85 10.55
CA LEU A 30 -4.62 5.98 9.14
C LEU A 30 -4.77 4.68 8.35
N THR A 31 -4.93 3.53 9.01
CA THR A 31 -5.10 2.23 8.34
C THR A 31 -6.47 1.65 8.64
N LYS A 32 -7.26 1.39 7.59
CA LYS A 32 -8.59 0.79 7.68
C LYS A 32 -8.63 -0.53 6.92
N PRO A 33 -9.41 -1.54 7.36
CA PRO A 33 -9.68 -2.72 6.56
C PRO A 33 -10.25 -2.34 5.19
N PHE A 34 -9.94 -3.10 4.14
CA PHE A 34 -10.46 -2.82 2.80
C PHE A 34 -12.00 -2.84 2.78
N SER A 35 -12.64 -3.68 3.58
CA SER A 35 -14.10 -3.71 3.71
C SER A 35 -14.72 -2.40 4.22
N VAL A 36 -13.93 -1.52 4.85
CA VAL A 36 -14.38 -0.24 5.40
C VAL A 36 -14.05 0.92 4.47
N ALA A 37 -12.86 0.92 3.86
CA ALA A 37 -12.34 2.07 3.10
C ALA A 37 -12.05 1.77 1.63
N GLY A 38 -12.29 0.55 1.15
CA GLY A 38 -11.92 0.09 -0.20
C GLY A 38 -12.85 0.56 -1.32
N ALA A 39 -14.04 1.09 -1.00
CA ALA A 39 -15.06 1.46 -1.98
C ALA A 39 -14.55 2.32 -3.16
N PRO A 40 -13.67 3.33 -2.96
CA PRO A 40 -13.13 4.11 -4.06
C PRO A 40 -12.34 3.32 -5.11
N PHE A 41 -11.66 2.24 -4.69
CA PHE A 41 -10.83 1.38 -5.55
C PHE A 41 -11.67 0.39 -6.37
N VAL A 42 -12.91 0.13 -5.95
CA VAL A 42 -13.81 -0.85 -6.59
C VAL A 42 -14.20 -0.36 -7.99
N GLY A 43 -14.16 -1.29 -8.96
CA GLY A 43 -14.54 -1.06 -10.34
C GLY A 43 -13.53 -1.64 -11.34
N GLN A 44 -13.69 -1.21 -12.59
CA GLN A 44 -12.79 -1.54 -13.68
C GLN A 44 -11.89 -0.35 -13.97
N TRP A 45 -10.63 -0.65 -14.27
CA TRP A 45 -9.57 0.31 -14.52
C TRP A 45 -8.78 -0.13 -15.77
N GLY A 46 -8.31 0.79 -16.60
CA GLY A 46 -7.54 0.42 -17.80
C GLY A 46 -6.48 1.44 -18.24
N ALA A 47 -5.37 0.95 -18.78
CA ALA A 47 -4.25 1.71 -19.36
C ALA A 47 -3.54 0.90 -20.45
N HIS A 48 -3.07 1.50 -21.54
CA HIS A 48 -2.19 0.90 -22.58
C HIS A 48 -2.45 -0.57 -23.02
N GLY A 49 -3.68 -1.08 -22.94
CA GLY A 49 -4.05 -2.47 -23.25
C GLY A 49 -4.05 -3.44 -22.07
N GLU A 50 -3.87 -2.93 -20.86
CA GLU A 50 -3.96 -3.60 -19.58
C GLU A 50 -5.23 -3.18 -18.85
N SER A 51 -5.74 -4.07 -18.00
CA SER A 51 -6.93 -3.79 -17.20
C SER A 51 -6.81 -4.35 -15.80
N VAL A 52 -7.31 -3.60 -14.82
CA VAL A 52 -7.44 -4.04 -13.43
C VAL A 52 -8.92 -4.00 -13.05
N THR A 53 -9.44 -5.09 -12.49
CA THR A 53 -10.76 -5.13 -11.87
C THR A 53 -10.60 -5.35 -10.38
N VAL A 54 -11.29 -4.54 -9.58
CA VAL A 54 -11.34 -4.67 -8.11
C VAL A 54 -12.78 -4.88 -7.68
N ASN A 55 -13.03 -5.97 -6.96
CA ASN A 55 -14.33 -6.32 -6.42
C ASN A 55 -14.54 -5.70 -5.02
N PRO A 56 -15.80 -5.58 -4.56
CA PRO A 56 -16.12 -5.01 -3.24
C PRO A 56 -15.45 -5.73 -2.05
N ASP A 57 -15.14 -7.01 -2.19
CA ASP A 57 -14.48 -7.79 -1.15
C ASP A 57 -12.94 -7.59 -1.15
N GLY A 58 -12.39 -6.80 -2.08
CA GLY A 58 -10.96 -6.57 -2.25
C GLY A 58 -10.26 -7.63 -3.09
N SER A 59 -10.96 -8.66 -3.59
CA SER A 59 -10.39 -9.51 -4.64
C SER A 59 -10.24 -8.70 -5.92
N GLY A 60 -9.22 -8.99 -6.71
CA GLY A 60 -9.04 -8.32 -7.98
C GLY A 60 -8.25 -9.13 -8.98
N VAL A 61 -8.33 -8.68 -10.23
CA VAL A 61 -7.71 -9.32 -11.38
C VAL A 61 -6.98 -8.24 -12.18
N GLU A 62 -5.71 -8.44 -12.46
CA GLU A 62 -4.98 -7.72 -13.49
C GLU A 62 -4.88 -8.60 -14.74
N THR A 63 -5.15 -8.00 -15.90
CA THR A 63 -4.85 -8.58 -17.21
C THR A 63 -3.84 -7.70 -17.91
N ALA A 64 -2.67 -8.25 -18.20
CA ALA A 64 -1.59 -7.61 -18.92
C ALA A 64 -1.11 -8.51 -20.06
N ARG A 65 -0.17 -8.04 -20.90
CA ARG A 65 0.38 -8.84 -22.01
C ARG A 65 1.00 -10.17 -21.58
N ARG A 66 1.52 -10.23 -20.35
CA ARG A 66 2.15 -11.42 -19.77
C ARG A 66 1.14 -12.47 -19.30
N GLY A 67 -0.14 -12.11 -19.24
CA GLY A 67 -1.23 -12.98 -18.78
C GLY A 67 -2.09 -12.31 -17.72
N THR A 68 -2.83 -13.14 -16.99
CA THR A 68 -3.71 -12.70 -15.91
C THR A 68 -3.09 -13.01 -14.56
N MET A 69 -3.28 -12.12 -13.59
CA MET A 69 -3.02 -12.42 -12.18
C MET A 69 -4.18 -12.00 -11.30
N ASN A 70 -4.34 -12.72 -10.19
CA ASN A 70 -5.33 -12.46 -9.17
C ASN A 70 -4.63 -11.93 -7.92
N PHE A 71 -5.27 -11.00 -7.22
CA PHE A 71 -4.77 -10.43 -5.98
C PHE A 71 -5.89 -10.25 -4.95
N LYS A 72 -5.49 -10.01 -3.71
CA LYS A 72 -6.38 -9.69 -2.60
C LYS A 72 -5.86 -8.49 -1.81
N LEU A 73 -6.67 -7.44 -1.75
CA LEU A 73 -6.44 -6.26 -0.92
C LEU A 73 -6.96 -6.50 0.49
N GLY A 74 -6.16 -6.14 1.49
CA GLY A 74 -6.47 -6.34 2.90
C GLY A 74 -6.79 -5.05 3.65
N PHE A 75 -6.08 -3.97 3.35
CA PHE A 75 -6.22 -2.70 4.05
C PHE A 75 -6.00 -1.50 3.12
N VAL A 76 -6.47 -0.35 3.57
CA VAL A 76 -6.26 0.95 2.94
C VAL A 76 -5.57 1.83 3.97
N GLN A 77 -4.44 2.39 3.58
CA GLN A 77 -3.88 3.54 4.28
C GLN A 77 -4.59 4.78 3.74
N THR A 78 -5.46 5.34 4.55
CA THR A 78 -6.11 6.63 4.29
C THR A 78 -5.10 7.73 4.56
N SER A 79 -4.81 8.57 3.58
CA SER A 79 -3.86 9.68 3.73
C SER A 79 -4.53 11.00 3.40
N THR A 80 -4.24 12.03 4.18
CA THR A 80 -4.62 13.41 3.85
C THR A 80 -3.66 14.08 2.88
N SER A 81 -2.55 13.42 2.50
CA SER A 81 -1.59 13.92 1.51
C SER A 81 -0.66 12.81 0.96
N PRO A 82 -0.56 12.58 -0.36
CA PRO A 82 -1.43 13.12 -1.41
C PRO A 82 -2.70 12.29 -1.63
N TRP A 83 -2.69 10.97 -1.42
CA TRP A 83 -3.82 10.09 -1.77
C TRP A 83 -3.89 8.79 -0.96
N ASP A 84 -5.08 8.20 -0.89
CA ASP A 84 -5.33 6.89 -0.29
C ASP A 84 -4.62 5.77 -1.07
N THR A 85 -4.08 4.79 -0.35
CA THR A 85 -3.40 3.63 -0.95
C THR A 85 -3.95 2.33 -0.37
N ALA A 86 -4.44 1.43 -1.23
CA ALA A 86 -4.85 0.08 -0.90
C ALA A 86 -3.68 -0.90 -1.06
N TYR A 87 -3.60 -1.86 -0.15
CA TYR A 87 -2.49 -2.79 -0.04
C TYR A 87 -2.99 -4.23 -0.01
N GLY A 88 -2.24 -5.12 -0.64
CA GLY A 88 -2.59 -6.53 -0.75
C GLY A 88 -1.43 -7.38 -1.24
N ASN A 89 -1.77 -8.59 -1.68
CA ASN A 89 -0.81 -9.52 -2.26
C ASN A 89 -1.43 -10.28 -3.43
N VAL A 90 -0.58 -10.73 -4.34
CA VAL A 90 -0.93 -11.66 -5.41
C VAL A 90 -1.34 -13.00 -4.81
N THR A 91 -2.41 -13.59 -5.33
CA THR A 91 -2.92 -14.90 -4.90
C THR A 91 -2.66 -16.00 -5.93
N SER A 92 -2.55 -15.66 -7.22
CA SER A 92 -2.22 -16.59 -8.31
C SER A 92 -1.96 -15.85 -9.63
N GLY A 93 -1.31 -16.50 -10.61
CA GLY A 93 -1.17 -15.99 -11.97
C GLY A 93 0.28 -15.93 -12.46
N PHE A 94 0.58 -14.96 -13.32
CA PHE A 94 1.91 -14.79 -13.91
C PHE A 94 2.95 -14.21 -12.93
N LEU A 95 2.51 -13.55 -11.85
CA LEU A 95 3.36 -13.17 -10.73
C LEU A 95 3.26 -14.19 -9.60
N GLU A 96 4.34 -14.29 -8.82
CA GLU A 96 4.43 -15.22 -7.70
C GLU A 96 3.38 -14.90 -6.61
N PRO A 97 2.63 -15.91 -6.13
CA PRO A 97 1.75 -15.72 -4.98
C PRO A 97 2.49 -15.18 -3.76
N GLY A 98 1.93 -14.16 -3.10
CA GLY A 98 2.58 -13.44 -2.00
C GLY A 98 3.37 -12.21 -2.43
N ALA A 99 3.58 -11.97 -3.73
CA ALA A 99 4.12 -10.70 -4.19
C ALA A 99 3.20 -9.54 -3.77
N PHE A 100 3.80 -8.45 -3.30
CA PHE A 100 3.06 -7.30 -2.78
C PHE A 100 2.30 -6.58 -3.90
N VAL A 101 1.12 -6.05 -3.57
CA VAL A 101 0.27 -5.27 -4.48
C VAL A 101 -0.11 -3.94 -3.82
N THR A 102 0.02 -2.85 -4.58
CA THR A 102 -0.41 -1.51 -4.18
C THR A 102 -1.28 -0.88 -5.24
N LEU A 103 -2.40 -0.29 -4.82
CA LEU A 103 -3.21 0.59 -5.64
C LEU A 103 -3.23 1.95 -4.95
N GLN A 104 -2.82 3.01 -5.63
CA GLN A 104 -2.94 4.37 -5.10
C GLN A 104 -3.87 5.17 -6.01
N LEU A 105 -4.88 5.80 -5.41
CA LEU A 105 -5.74 6.70 -6.17
C LEU A 105 -4.93 7.94 -6.54
N VAL A 106 -5.21 8.50 -7.70
CA VAL A 106 -4.63 9.78 -8.14
C VAL A 106 -5.72 10.58 -8.86
N ASP A 107 -5.43 11.84 -9.17
CA ASP A 107 -6.34 12.70 -9.93
C ASP A 107 -7.77 12.74 -9.34
N GLY A 108 -7.86 12.96 -8.02
CA GLY A 108 -9.15 13.01 -7.32
C GLY A 108 -9.94 11.69 -7.33
N GLY A 109 -9.29 10.55 -7.60
CA GLY A 109 -9.91 9.23 -7.68
C GLY A 109 -10.38 8.83 -9.08
N GLN A 110 -10.07 9.64 -10.10
CA GLN A 110 -10.34 9.30 -11.51
C GLN A 110 -9.23 8.43 -12.12
N GLY A 111 -8.02 8.52 -11.55
CA GLY A 111 -6.89 7.67 -11.88
C GLY A 111 -6.49 6.75 -10.74
N MET A 112 -5.76 5.69 -11.08
CA MET A 112 -5.19 4.75 -10.12
C MET A 112 -3.82 4.29 -10.60
N THR A 113 -2.78 4.46 -9.79
CA THR A 113 -1.51 3.76 -10.03
C THR A 113 -1.61 2.36 -9.45
N PHE A 114 -1.11 1.39 -10.21
CA PHE A 114 -1.14 -0.02 -9.86
C PHE A 114 0.29 -0.55 -9.88
N SER A 115 0.71 -1.26 -8.83
CA SER A 115 1.99 -1.96 -8.81
C SER A 115 1.85 -3.32 -8.14
N ALA A 116 2.51 -4.32 -8.73
CA ALA A 116 2.61 -5.66 -8.19
C ALA A 116 4.05 -6.17 -8.28
N GLY A 117 4.58 -6.74 -7.20
CA GLY A 117 5.95 -7.24 -7.13
C GLY A 117 7.03 -6.17 -7.36
N GLY A 118 6.69 -4.89 -7.19
CA GLY A 118 7.57 -3.75 -7.51
C GLY A 118 7.65 -3.41 -9.01
N GLY A 119 6.78 -4.01 -9.84
CA GLY A 119 6.59 -3.66 -11.25
C GLY A 119 5.94 -2.29 -11.46
N ASP A 120 5.86 -1.87 -12.74
CA ASP A 120 5.48 -0.56 -13.28
C ASP A 120 4.69 0.38 -12.35
N ASN A 121 5.18 1.62 -12.22
CA ASN A 121 4.51 2.74 -11.54
C ASN A 121 4.40 3.98 -12.46
N GLY A 122 4.65 3.80 -13.76
CA GLY A 122 4.95 4.92 -14.67
C GLY A 122 3.74 5.70 -15.18
N PHE A 123 2.53 5.12 -15.13
CA PHE A 123 1.32 5.71 -15.69
C PHE A 123 0.06 5.29 -14.91
N PRO A 124 -0.94 6.17 -14.77
CA PRO A 124 -2.18 5.83 -14.08
C PRO A 124 -3.15 5.08 -14.99
N PHE A 125 -3.88 4.13 -14.39
CA PHE A 125 -5.06 3.50 -14.96
C PHE A 125 -6.27 4.42 -14.84
N CYS A 126 -7.09 4.45 -15.88
CA CYS A 126 -8.35 5.18 -15.90
C CYS A 126 -9.48 4.35 -15.33
N LYS A 127 -10.36 4.97 -14.54
CA LYS A 127 -11.64 4.35 -14.23
C LYS A 127 -12.47 4.14 -15.50
N ILE A 128 -13.02 2.94 -15.67
CA ILE A 128 -13.90 2.58 -16.77
C ILE A 128 -15.35 2.57 -16.24
N VAL A 129 -16.22 3.34 -16.89
CA VAL A 129 -17.64 3.43 -16.59
C VAL A 129 -18.42 3.25 -17.90
N ASN A 130 -19.35 2.29 -17.93
CA ASN A 130 -20.13 1.95 -19.13
C ASN A 130 -19.28 1.59 -20.37
N GLY A 131 -18.06 1.09 -20.17
CA GLY A 131 -17.15 0.72 -21.24
C GLY A 131 -16.18 1.82 -21.68
N ASP A 132 -16.39 3.06 -21.23
CA ASP A 132 -15.57 4.22 -21.59
C ASP A 132 -14.66 4.65 -20.42
N LYS A 133 -13.48 5.19 -20.75
CA LYS A 133 -12.56 5.79 -19.78
C LYS A 133 -13.11 7.14 -19.31
N VAL A 134 -13.21 7.36 -18.00
CA VAL A 134 -13.71 8.61 -17.41
C VAL A 134 -12.81 9.81 -17.75
N ASN A 135 -11.49 9.63 -17.80
CA ASN A 135 -10.53 10.68 -18.14
C ASN A 135 -9.39 10.17 -19.04
N SER A 136 -9.68 9.96 -20.33
CA SER A 136 -8.72 9.34 -21.26
C SER A 136 -7.42 10.11 -21.50
N PHE A 137 -7.36 11.42 -21.17
CA PHE A 137 -6.19 12.26 -21.46
C PHE A 137 -5.03 12.02 -20.48
N ASP A 138 -5.34 11.67 -19.24
CA ASP A 138 -4.34 11.46 -18.19
C ASP A 138 -3.90 10.01 -18.07
N CYS A 139 -4.60 9.11 -18.76
CA CYS A 139 -4.30 7.69 -18.75
C CYS A 139 -3.42 7.35 -19.93
N GLY A 140 -2.35 6.65 -19.64
CA GLY A 140 -1.45 6.09 -20.62
C GLY A 140 -2.20 5.48 -21.82
N ALA A 141 -2.19 6.21 -22.94
CA ALA A 141 -2.71 5.81 -24.24
C ALA A 141 -1.53 5.41 -25.12
#